data_AF-A0A263DJ69-F1
#
_entry.id   AF-A0A263DJ69-F1
#
_cell.length_a   1.000
_cell.length_b   1.000
_cell.length_c   1.000
_cell.angle_alpha   90.00
_cell.angle_beta   90.00
_cell.angle_gamma   90.00
#
_symmetry.space_group_name_H-M   'P 1'
#
loop_
_entity.id
_entity.type
_entity.pdbx_description
1 polymer ?
#
loop_
_entity_poly.entity_id
_entity_poly.type
_entity_poly.pdbx_seq_one_letter_code
_entity_poly.pdbx_strand_id
1 'polypeptide(L)' 'MSAAQARPAQDRDWKDQLVELHVLAANGDKAAASEAERWMADDPEVRKAWAEVEATCDRIRGSEGSA' A
#
# COMPACT_ATOMS: atom_id res chain seq x y z
N MET A 1 -3.53 -18.92 -28.58
CA MET A 1 -2.54 -17.93 -28.14
C MET A 1 -3.22 -17.03 -27.13
N SER A 2 -2.86 -17.14 -25.85
CA SER A 2 -3.50 -16.43 -24.74
C SER A 2 -3.17 -14.94 -24.79
N ALA A 3 -4.18 -14.11 -25.03
CA ALA A 3 -4.12 -12.72 -24.64
C ALA A 3 -4.26 -12.68 -23.11
N ALA A 4 -3.15 -12.71 -22.41
CA ALA A 4 -3.10 -12.26 -21.02
C ALA A 4 -3.41 -10.76 -21.03
N GLN A 5 -4.70 -10.44 -21.05
CA GLN A 5 -5.19 -9.09 -20.85
C GLN A 5 -4.76 -8.71 -19.44
N ALA A 6 -3.70 -7.90 -19.35
CA ALA A 6 -3.47 -7.05 -18.19
C ALA A 6 -4.74 -6.24 -17.99
N ARG A 7 -5.60 -6.69 -17.07
CA ARG A 7 -6.83 -5.99 -16.74
C ARG A 7 -6.47 -4.62 -16.14
N PRO A 8 -7.12 -3.55 -16.59
CA PRO A 8 -6.74 -2.18 -16.28
C PRO A 8 -6.85 -1.95 -14.77
N ALA A 9 -5.98 -1.11 -14.23
CA ALA A 9 -5.95 -0.66 -12.83
C ALA A 9 -7.23 0.07 -12.35
N GLN A 10 -8.35 -0.04 -13.07
CA GLN A 10 -9.59 0.70 -12.87
C GLN A 10 -10.59 0.01 -11.92
N ASP A 11 -10.31 -1.22 -11.50
CA ASP A 11 -11.19 -2.04 -10.64
C ASP A 11 -10.48 -2.54 -9.36
N ARG A 12 -9.29 -2.00 -9.04
CA ARG A 12 -8.67 -2.30 -7.75
C ARG A 12 -9.40 -1.53 -6.68
N ASP A 13 -9.82 -2.23 -5.62
CA ASP A 13 -10.23 -1.57 -4.38
C ASP A 13 -9.09 -0.61 -4.00
N TRP A 14 -9.40 0.65 -3.74
CA TRP A 14 -8.39 1.67 -3.44
C TRP A 14 -7.52 1.25 -2.24
N LYS A 15 -8.02 0.38 -1.36
CA LYS A 15 -7.25 -0.22 -0.27
C LYS A 15 -6.16 -1.16 -0.76
N ASP A 16 -6.42 -1.97 -1.78
CA ASP A 16 -5.41 -2.86 -2.36
C ASP A 16 -4.28 -2.06 -2.99
N GLN A 17 -4.63 -0.95 -3.66
CA GLN A 17 -3.65 -0.03 -4.23
C GLN A 17 -2.83 0.66 -3.13
N LEU A 18 -3.46 1.01 -2.01
CA LEU A 18 -2.76 1.59 -0.87
C LEU A 18 -1.75 0.61 -0.25
N VAL A 19 -2.14 -0.66 -0.09
CA VAL A 19 -1.24 -1.72 0.39
C VAL A 19 -0.08 -1.94 -0.57
N GLU A 20 -0.33 -1.97 -1.88
CA GLU A 20 0.72 -2.09 -2.89
C GLU A 20 1.73 -0.94 -2.79
N LEU A 21 1.26 0.31 -2.71
CA LEU A 21 2.12 1.48 -2.53
C LEU A 21 2.96 1.37 -1.25
N HIS A 22 2.36 0.93 -0.15
CA HIS A 22 3.08 0.71 1.10
C HIS A 22 4.18 -0.36 0.97
N VAL A 23 3.87 -1.50 0.36
CA VAL A 23 4.85 -2.58 0.15
C VAL A 23 5.99 -2.12 -0.76
N LEU A 24 5.69 -1.42 -1.85
CA LEU A 24 6.71 -0.90 -2.76
C LEU A 24 7.61 0.14 -2.08
N ALA A 25 7.02 1.09 -1.35
CA ALA A 25 7.74 2.09 -0.58
C ALA A 25 8.65 1.44 0.48
N ALA A 26 8.15 0.42 1.19
CA ALA A 26 8.93 -0.34 2.18
C ALA A 26 10.13 -1.09 1.56
N ASN A 27 10.07 -1.43 0.27
CA ASN A 27 11.17 -2.04 -0.48
C ASN A 27 12.09 -1.00 -1.17
N GLY A 28 11.88 0.30 -0.92
CA GLY A 28 12.75 1.37 -1.41
C GLY A 28 12.27 2.03 -2.71
N ASP A 29 11.05 1.75 -3.18
CA ASP A 29 10.47 2.47 -4.31
C ASP A 29 10.04 3.89 -3.89
N LYS A 30 10.87 4.86 -4.28
CA LYS A 30 10.64 6.29 -3.97
C LYS A 30 9.44 6.86 -4.71
N ALA A 31 9.11 6.35 -5.90
CA ALA A 31 7.96 6.84 -6.65
C ALA A 31 6.66 6.42 -5.98
N ALA A 32 6.61 5.17 -5.49
CA ALA A 32 5.48 4.68 -4.68
C ALA A 32 5.32 5.47 -3.37
N ALA A 33 6.43 5.78 -2.69
CA ALA A 33 6.40 6.61 -1.48
C ALA A 33 5.82 8.00 -1.76
N SER A 34 6.30 8.68 -2.80
CA SER A 34 5.79 10.03 -3.16
C SER A 34 4.36 10.02 -3.70
N GLU A 35 3.88 8.93 -4.28
CA GLU A 35 2.47 8.76 -4.66
C GLU A 35 1.58 8.58 -3.43
N ALA A 36 1.98 7.71 -2.50
CA ALA A 36 1.28 7.53 -1.23
C ALA A 36 1.21 8.84 -0.42
N GLU A 37 2.30 9.59 -0.34
CA GLU A 37 2.35 10.90 0.34
C GLU A 37 1.35 11.90 -0.25
N ARG A 38 1.27 11.98 -1.58
CA ARG A 38 0.31 12.86 -2.25
C ARG A 38 -1.13 12.43 -1.94
N TRP A 39 -1.41 11.13 -2.05
CA TRP A 39 -2.76 10.63 -1.81
C TRP A 39 -3.21 10.82 -0.35
N MET A 40 -2.33 10.59 0.62
CA MET A 40 -2.59 10.86 2.03
C MET A 40 -2.76 12.35 2.36
N ALA A 41 -2.18 13.24 1.56
CA ALA A 41 -2.38 14.69 1.71
C ALA A 41 -3.73 15.13 1.16
N ASP A 42 -4.19 14.50 0.07
CA ASP A 42 -5.42 14.84 -0.62
C ASP A 42 -6.67 14.22 0.02
N ASP A 43 -6.55 13.05 0.67
CA ASP A 43 -7.69 12.30 1.21
C ASP A 43 -7.47 11.83 2.68
N PRO A 44 -8.29 12.30 3.64
CA PRO A 44 -8.18 11.90 5.04
C PRO A 44 -8.57 10.43 5.31
N GLU A 45 -9.43 9.80 4.49
CA GLU A 45 -9.76 8.38 4.63
C GLU A 45 -8.56 7.51 4.26
N VAL A 46 -7.84 7.91 3.21
CA VAL A 46 -6.60 7.25 2.79
C VAL A 46 -5.52 7.39 3.84
N ARG A 47 -5.37 8.59 4.43
CA ARG A 47 -4.45 8.80 5.57
C ARG A 47 -4.77 7.87 6.75
N LYS A 48 -6.06 7.68 7.07
CA LYS A 48 -6.48 6.78 8.14
C LYS A 48 -6.16 5.33 7.80
N ALA A 49 -6.48 4.89 6.58
CA ALA A 49 -6.20 3.53 6.13
C ALA A 49 -4.69 3.23 6.11
N TRP A 50 -3.86 4.21 5.72
CA TRP A 50 -2.41 4.09 5.76
C TRP A 50 -1.88 3.83 7.17
N ALA A 51 -2.35 4.61 8.15
CA ALA A 51 -1.97 4.42 9.55
C ALA A 51 -2.39 3.03 10.09
N GLU A 52 -3.55 2.51 9.66
CA GLU A 52 -4.00 1.15 10.02
C GLU A 52 -3.09 0.05 9.41
N VAL A 53 -2.62 0.25 8.18
CA VAL A 53 -1.67 -0.64 7.51
C VAL A 53 -0.33 -0.63 8.25
N GLU A 54 0.25 0.55 8.50
CA GLU A 54 1.52 0.69 9.24
C GLU A 54 1.45 0.02 10.62
N ALA A 55 0.41 0.33 11.40
CA ALA A 55 0.21 -0.26 12.72
C ALA A 55 0.08 -1.79 12.67
N THR A 56 -0.56 -2.33 11.64
CA THR A 56 -0.68 -3.78 11.43
C THR A 56 0.65 -4.41 11.07
N CYS A 57 1.41 -3.80 10.15
CA CYS A 57 2.75 -4.25 9.77
C CYS A 57 3.70 -4.23 10.97
N ASP A 58 3.68 -3.18 11.79
CA ASP A 58 4.52 -3.08 12.98
C ASP A 58 4.15 -4.12 14.04
N ARG A 59 2.86 -4.39 14.24
CA ARG A 59 2.41 -5.46 15.13
C ARG A 59 2.89 -6.83 14.66
N ILE A 60 2.80 -7.13 13.36
CA ILE A 60 3.27 -8.40 12.81
C ILE A 60 4.79 -8.53 13.02
N ARG A 61 5.55 -7.49 12.64
CA ARG A 61 7.02 -7.48 12.80
C ARG A 61 7.45 -7.60 14.26
N GLY A 62 6.75 -6.95 15.18
CA GLY A 62 6.98 -7.06 16.62
C GLY A 62 6.62 -8.43 17.20
N SER A 63 5.63 -9.11 16.62
CA SER A 63 5.23 -10.46 17.01
C SER A 63 6.21 -11.53 16.50
N GLU A 64 6.83 -11.32 15.33
CA GLU A 64 7.82 -12.25 14.75
C GLU A 64 9.18 -12.22 15.47
N GLY A 65 9.45 -11.19 16.28
CA GLY A 65 10.68 -11.08 17.08
C GLY A 65 10.64 -11.72 18.47
N SER A 66 9.55 -12.39 18.86
CA SER A 66 9.38 -13.04 20.18
C SER A 66 9.38 -14.58 20.13
N ALA A 67 9.92 -15.19 19.07
CA ALA A 67 10.07 -16.64 18.95
C ALA A 67 11.51 -17.11 19.18
#